data_AF-A0A7W4PP45-F1
#
_entry.id   AF-A0A7W4PP45-F1
#
_cell.length_a   1.000
_cell.length_b   1.000
_cell.length_c   1.000
_cell.angle_alpha   90.00
_cell.angle_beta   90.00
_cell.angle_gamma   90.00
#
_symmetry.space_group_name_H-M   'P 1'
#
loop_
_entity.id
_entity.type
_entity.pdbx_description
1 polymer ?
#
loop_
_entity_poly.entity_id
_entity_poly.type
_entity_poly.pdbx_seq_one_letter_code
_entity_poly.pdbx_strand_id
1 'polypeptide(L)'
;MALIGRAMFYDRALSASGKVSCASCHDPASHFGPRGDVPVFLGGPGLDRQGHRAIPTLTYLERQPPFSIGPDDPAAETAPQPVVAAAGPLPAKSAGGVGAPRMVPQGGLFWDGRADTLQQQASGPLYDPVEMASTPGKVIDRLRHAPYGPALAGIAGIPGQQSSRFLLSEALFALARYQVEESAFHPYSSKFDAWLEGKVRFSPLERKGYQLFNDPQKGNCAACHLDTMGPDRLPPLFTDHQYEALGAPRNPALIQNHDPSFHDLGVCTQQPGGEKAFAPYCGMFTTPTLRNVATRRVFFHNGVFHDLDKVVDFYALRDTDPARFYPKDAQGKIHVYDDLPDEYRANLDTTDAPLDRHPGDVPALDEDERHAIVAFLKTLTDGWSGEKKASGR
;
A
#
# COMPACT_ATOMS: atom_id res chain seq x y z
N MET A 1 -11.68 -13.55 -20.54
CA MET A 1 -10.43 -13.79 -19.79
C MET A 1 -10.64 -13.72 -18.28
N ALA A 2 -11.27 -12.67 -17.74
CA ALA A 2 -11.44 -12.50 -16.29
C ALA A 2 -12.10 -13.68 -15.56
N LEU A 3 -13.06 -14.40 -16.17
CA LEU A 3 -13.63 -15.62 -15.55
C LEU A 3 -12.60 -16.73 -15.32
N ILE A 4 -11.62 -16.88 -16.21
CA ILE A 4 -10.50 -17.83 -16.04
C ILE A 4 -9.59 -17.34 -14.93
N GLY A 5 -9.24 -16.05 -14.94
CA GLY A 5 -8.47 -15.42 -13.87
C GLY A 5 -9.12 -15.59 -12.50
N ARG A 6 -10.45 -15.41 -12.42
CA ARG A 6 -11.22 -15.67 -11.21
C ARG A 6 -11.07 -17.12 -10.78
N ALA A 7 -11.27 -18.09 -11.67
CA ALA A 7 -11.11 -19.50 -11.33
C ALA A 7 -9.70 -19.82 -10.81
N MET A 8 -8.66 -19.25 -11.44
CA MET A 8 -7.26 -19.39 -11.01
C MET A 8 -6.99 -18.72 -9.66
N PHE A 9 -7.58 -17.56 -9.38
CA PHE A 9 -7.38 -16.79 -8.15
C PHE A 9 -7.74 -17.60 -6.89
N TYR A 10 -8.69 -18.52 -7.01
CA TYR A 10 -9.12 -19.43 -5.94
C TYR A 10 -8.52 -20.85 -6.06
N ASP A 11 -7.70 -21.11 -7.07
CA ASP A 11 -7.17 -22.45 -7.32
C ASP A 11 -5.95 -22.76 -6.46
N ARG A 12 -6.17 -23.52 -5.38
CA ARG A 12 -5.12 -23.94 -4.46
C ARG A 12 -4.12 -24.92 -5.06
N ALA A 13 -4.49 -25.64 -6.13
CA ALA A 13 -3.59 -26.59 -6.77
C ALA A 13 -2.45 -25.90 -7.54
N LEU A 14 -2.54 -24.58 -7.75
CA LEU A 14 -1.45 -23.78 -8.29
C LEU A 14 -0.26 -23.67 -7.33
N SER A 15 -0.45 -23.77 -6.00
CA SER A 15 0.67 -23.74 -5.05
C SER A 15 1.36 -25.09 -4.94
N ALA A 16 2.65 -25.10 -4.58
CA ALA A 16 3.38 -26.35 -4.31
C ALA A 16 2.67 -27.20 -3.25
N SER A 17 2.18 -26.59 -2.17
CA SER A 17 1.45 -27.27 -1.09
C SER A 17 0.08 -27.82 -1.51
N GLY A 18 -0.52 -27.30 -2.60
CA GLY A 18 -1.91 -27.61 -2.97
C GLY A 18 -2.95 -27.03 -2.02
N LYS A 19 -2.55 -26.16 -1.09
CA LYS A 19 -3.37 -25.69 0.04
C LYS A 19 -3.63 -24.18 0.05
N VAL A 20 -2.87 -23.40 -0.73
CA VAL A 20 -2.98 -21.93 -0.77
C VAL A 20 -3.20 -21.46 -2.21
N SER A 21 -3.96 -20.38 -2.34
CA SER A 21 -4.27 -19.69 -3.60
C SER A 21 -4.11 -18.18 -3.37
N CYS A 22 -4.24 -17.35 -4.41
CA CYS A 22 -4.23 -15.90 -4.26
C CYS A 22 -5.25 -15.45 -3.20
N ALA A 23 -6.45 -16.02 -3.23
CA ALA A 23 -7.53 -15.74 -2.27
C ALA A 23 -7.25 -16.15 -0.81
N SER A 24 -6.18 -16.93 -0.57
CA SER A 24 -5.79 -17.31 0.80
C SER A 24 -5.10 -16.15 1.54
N CYS A 25 -4.47 -15.26 0.79
CA CYS A 25 -3.81 -14.04 1.27
C CYS A 25 -4.62 -12.78 0.95
N HIS A 26 -5.42 -12.80 -0.12
CA HIS A 26 -6.21 -11.67 -0.60
C HIS A 26 -7.70 -12.00 -0.55
N ASP A 27 -8.30 -11.81 0.62
CA ASP A 27 -9.68 -12.19 0.87
C ASP A 27 -10.68 -11.11 0.41
N PRO A 28 -11.64 -11.44 -0.48
CA PRO A 28 -12.68 -10.49 -0.90
C PRO A 28 -13.48 -9.88 0.26
N ALA A 29 -13.73 -10.65 1.33
CA ALA A 29 -14.47 -10.15 2.50
C ALA A 29 -13.64 -9.17 3.36
N SER A 30 -12.33 -9.10 3.12
CA SER A 30 -11.39 -8.16 3.72
C SER A 30 -10.86 -7.17 2.68
N HIS A 31 -11.69 -6.84 1.68
CA HIS A 31 -11.33 -5.95 0.56
C HIS A 31 -10.05 -6.40 -0.16
N PHE A 32 -9.90 -7.70 -0.42
CA PHE A 32 -8.70 -8.29 -1.02
C PHE A 32 -7.38 -8.03 -0.27
N GLY A 33 -7.46 -7.66 1.00
CA GLY A 33 -6.35 -7.70 1.95
C GLY A 33 -6.28 -9.02 2.73
N PRO A 34 -5.29 -9.17 3.63
CA PRO A 34 -5.15 -10.34 4.48
C PRO A 34 -6.26 -10.43 5.53
N ARG A 35 -6.64 -11.68 5.86
CA ARG A 35 -7.45 -11.97 7.05
C ARG A 35 -6.56 -12.03 8.29
N GLY A 36 -7.03 -11.43 9.39
CA GLY A 36 -6.34 -11.51 10.67
C GLY A 36 -5.28 -10.43 10.84
N ASP A 37 -4.51 -10.56 11.91
CA ASP A 37 -3.55 -9.58 12.43
C ASP A 37 -2.10 -10.10 12.40
N VAL A 38 -1.81 -11.19 11.69
CA VAL A 38 -0.44 -11.67 11.54
C VAL A 38 0.34 -10.76 10.59
N PRO A 39 1.56 -10.29 10.94
CA PRO A 39 2.33 -9.38 10.10
C PRO A 39 2.58 -9.92 8.69
N VAL A 40 2.80 -11.24 8.59
CA VAL A 40 3.16 -11.97 7.38
C VAL A 40 2.59 -13.39 7.42
N PHE A 41 2.41 -13.98 6.24
CA PHE A 41 1.83 -15.33 6.11
C PHE A 41 2.92 -16.40 5.99
N LEU A 42 2.52 -17.64 6.27
CA LEU A 42 3.37 -18.82 6.04
C LEU A 42 3.02 -19.48 4.70
N GLY A 43 4.02 -19.62 3.84
CA GLY A 43 3.93 -20.31 2.56
C GLY A 43 4.95 -21.44 2.45
N GLY A 44 5.34 -21.74 1.21
CA GLY A 44 6.18 -22.89 0.89
C GLY A 44 5.39 -24.20 0.76
N PRO A 45 6.06 -25.31 0.38
CA PRO A 45 5.42 -26.62 0.24
C PRO A 45 4.81 -27.13 1.56
N GLY A 46 5.44 -26.79 2.70
CA GLY A 46 5.03 -27.18 4.05
C GLY A 46 4.09 -26.20 4.76
N LEU A 47 3.90 -24.98 4.23
CA LEU A 47 3.25 -23.86 4.94
C LEU A 47 3.97 -23.46 6.23
N ASP A 48 5.30 -23.50 6.20
CA ASP A 48 6.22 -23.29 7.33
C ASP A 48 7.26 -22.20 7.06
N ARG A 49 7.19 -21.53 5.89
CA ARG A 49 8.15 -20.48 5.50
C ARG A 49 7.49 -19.12 5.59
N GLN A 50 8.07 -18.23 6.38
CA GLN A 50 7.52 -16.90 6.62
C GLN A 50 7.80 -15.95 5.45
N GLY A 51 6.78 -15.20 5.04
CA GLY A 51 6.92 -14.09 4.09
C GLY A 51 7.75 -12.92 4.64
N HIS A 52 8.17 -12.04 3.74
CA HIS A 52 9.11 -10.95 4.04
C HIS A 52 8.44 -9.59 4.33
N ARG A 53 7.22 -9.38 3.85
CA ARG A 53 6.46 -8.13 3.97
C ARG A 53 4.98 -8.38 4.22
N ALA A 54 4.32 -7.41 4.85
CA ALA A 54 2.88 -7.39 5.01
C ALA A 54 2.17 -7.43 3.64
N ILE A 55 1.06 -8.14 3.56
CA ILE A 55 0.29 -8.29 2.33
C ILE A 55 -0.57 -7.03 2.12
N PRO A 56 -0.36 -6.26 1.03
CA PRO A 56 -1.22 -5.12 0.72
C PRO A 56 -2.60 -5.58 0.21
N THR A 57 -3.56 -4.67 0.20
CA THR A 57 -4.81 -4.89 -0.54
C THR A 57 -4.55 -4.94 -2.06
N LEU A 58 -5.37 -5.73 -2.78
CA LEU A 58 -5.41 -5.67 -4.25
C LEU A 58 -6.45 -4.68 -4.79
N THR A 59 -7.28 -4.07 -3.94
CA THR A 59 -8.27 -3.10 -4.41
C THR A 59 -7.58 -1.86 -4.97
N TYR A 60 -8.13 -1.33 -6.07
CA TYR A 60 -7.71 -0.09 -6.73
C TYR A 60 -6.34 -0.14 -7.44
N LEU A 61 -5.75 -1.33 -7.61
CA LEU A 61 -4.47 -1.48 -8.32
C LEU A 61 -4.60 -1.35 -9.85
N GLU A 62 -5.82 -1.35 -10.41
CA GLU A 62 -6.04 -1.17 -11.86
C GLU A 62 -5.59 0.19 -12.37
N ARG A 63 -5.42 1.15 -11.46
CA ARG A 63 -4.95 2.52 -11.74
C ARG A 63 -3.50 2.76 -11.33
N GLN A 64 -2.80 1.77 -10.79
CA GLN A 64 -1.38 1.88 -10.47
C GLN A 64 -0.56 2.01 -11.77
N PRO A 65 0.19 3.10 -11.98
CA PRO A 65 1.02 3.24 -13.18
C PRO A 65 2.23 2.28 -13.12
N PRO A 66 2.87 1.97 -14.27
CA PRO A 66 4.17 1.31 -14.29
C PRO A 66 5.23 2.10 -13.52
N PHE A 67 6.30 1.44 -13.09
CA PHE A 67 7.37 2.12 -12.37
C PHE A 67 8.07 3.14 -13.27
N SER A 68 8.37 4.31 -12.71
CA SER A 68 9.19 5.33 -13.37
C SER A 68 9.91 6.18 -12.33
N ILE A 69 11.00 6.83 -12.73
CA ILE A 69 11.59 7.94 -11.99
C ILE A 69 11.38 9.19 -12.82
N GLY A 70 10.61 10.12 -12.26
CA GLY A 70 10.17 11.33 -12.95
C GLY A 70 10.43 12.58 -12.11
N PRO A 71 10.32 13.77 -12.71
CA PRO A 71 10.28 14.99 -11.94
C PRO A 71 9.10 14.92 -10.97
N ASP A 72 9.34 15.38 -9.76
CA ASP A 72 8.33 15.60 -8.76
C ASP A 72 7.27 16.57 -9.31
N ASP A 73 5.99 16.20 -9.20
CA ASP A 73 4.88 16.99 -9.73
C ASP A 73 4.22 17.79 -8.60
N PRO A 74 4.57 19.09 -8.42
CA PRO A 74 4.01 19.92 -7.36
C PRO A 74 2.49 20.17 -7.51
N ALA A 75 1.90 19.86 -8.67
CA ALA A 75 0.44 19.88 -8.85
C ALA A 75 -0.26 18.69 -8.20
N ALA A 76 0.47 17.60 -7.94
CA ALA A 76 0.00 16.46 -7.16
C ALA A 76 0.14 16.74 -5.64
N GLU A 77 1.20 17.43 -5.21
CA GLU A 77 1.55 17.58 -3.78
C GLU A 77 0.90 18.77 -3.05
N THR A 78 0.36 19.76 -3.77
CA THR A 78 -0.32 20.86 -3.10
C THR A 78 -1.65 20.36 -2.55
N ALA A 79 -1.68 20.06 -1.24
CA ALA A 79 -2.91 19.79 -0.49
C ALA A 79 -3.97 20.81 -0.95
N PRO A 80 -4.99 20.37 -1.69
CA PRO A 80 -5.95 21.30 -2.25
C PRO A 80 -6.61 21.99 -1.08
N GLN A 81 -6.56 23.33 -1.08
CA GLN A 81 -7.33 24.11 -0.12
C GLN A 81 -8.75 23.53 -0.12
N PRO A 82 -9.28 23.09 1.03
CA PRO A 82 -10.65 22.60 1.06
C PRO A 82 -11.51 23.68 0.42
N VAL A 83 -12.39 23.30 -0.51
CA VAL A 83 -13.30 24.25 -1.17
C VAL A 83 -14.26 24.86 -0.14
N VAL A 84 -13.76 25.89 0.52
CA VAL A 84 -14.47 26.91 1.30
C VAL A 84 -14.06 28.24 0.67
N ALA A 85 -15.06 29.03 0.28
CA ALA A 85 -14.86 30.25 -0.49
C ALA A 85 -14.02 31.32 0.25
N ALA A 86 -12.89 31.70 -0.36
CA ALA A 86 -12.09 32.95 -0.24
C ALA A 86 -11.41 33.26 1.12
N ALA A 87 -10.19 33.84 1.25
CA ALA A 87 -9.23 34.49 0.36
C ALA A 87 -7.83 34.55 1.04
N GLY A 88 -6.74 34.59 0.26
CA GLY A 88 -5.42 35.07 0.70
C GLY A 88 -4.28 34.05 0.57
N PRO A 89 -3.13 34.42 -0.04
CA PRO A 89 -2.08 33.46 -0.40
C PRO A 89 -1.01 33.33 0.69
N LEU A 90 -0.57 32.11 0.99
CA LEU A 90 0.72 31.82 1.61
C LEU A 90 1.39 30.61 0.94
N PRO A 91 2.73 30.61 0.85
CA PRO A 91 3.49 29.75 -0.07
C PRO A 91 3.72 28.35 0.49
N ALA A 92 3.77 27.38 -0.43
CA ALA A 92 4.17 26.00 -0.21
C ALA A 92 5.69 25.89 0.03
N LYS A 93 6.10 24.72 0.52
CA LYS A 93 7.48 24.38 0.79
C LYS A 93 8.28 24.23 -0.49
N SER A 94 8.83 25.36 -0.92
CA SER A 94 10.12 25.38 -1.56
C SER A 94 11.05 26.13 -0.62
N ALA A 95 11.93 25.41 0.07
CA ALA A 95 13.22 26.02 0.39
C ALA A 95 13.83 26.41 -0.98
N GLY A 96 13.99 27.72 -1.17
CA GLY A 96 14.20 28.33 -2.47
C GLY A 96 15.37 27.75 -3.25
N GLY A 97 15.12 27.61 -4.55
CA GLY A 97 16.16 27.40 -5.54
C GLY A 97 15.52 27.23 -6.91
N VAL A 98 15.94 28.06 -7.87
CA VAL A 98 15.77 27.76 -9.30
C VAL A 98 16.70 26.58 -9.58
N GLY A 99 16.24 25.37 -9.25
CA GLY A 99 16.96 24.10 -9.39
C GLY A 99 16.15 23.12 -10.23
N ALA A 100 16.83 22.13 -10.80
CA ALA A 100 16.16 21.05 -11.52
C ALA A 100 15.11 20.37 -10.61
N PRO A 101 13.96 19.93 -11.15
CA PRO A 101 12.95 19.24 -10.36
C PRO A 101 13.57 18.03 -9.68
N ARG A 102 13.21 17.79 -8.40
CA ARG A 102 13.62 16.59 -7.67
C ARG A 102 13.12 15.38 -8.44
N MET A 103 13.96 14.37 -8.63
CA MET A 103 13.54 13.14 -9.29
C MET A 103 13.04 12.18 -8.24
N VAL A 104 11.82 11.68 -8.40
CA VAL A 104 11.15 10.80 -7.44
C VAL A 104 10.73 9.49 -8.12
N PRO A 105 10.91 8.33 -7.46
CA PRO A 105 10.33 7.07 -7.92
C PRO A 105 8.82 7.11 -7.74
N GLN A 106 8.09 6.52 -8.68
CA GLN A 106 6.63 6.46 -8.66
C GLN A 106 6.12 5.24 -9.43
N GLY A 107 4.89 4.83 -9.15
CA GLY A 107 4.23 3.70 -9.79
C GLY A 107 4.83 2.36 -9.37
N GLY A 108 4.66 1.34 -10.21
CA GLY A 108 5.06 -0.04 -9.92
C GLY A 108 4.16 -0.70 -8.88
N LEU A 109 4.19 -2.03 -8.85
CA LEU A 109 3.45 -2.89 -7.92
C LEU A 109 4.39 -3.51 -6.90
N PHE A 110 3.81 -4.05 -5.82
CA PHE A 110 4.49 -4.36 -4.55
C PHE A 110 4.97 -3.11 -3.81
N TRP A 111 5.39 -3.29 -2.55
CA TRP A 111 5.88 -2.20 -1.71
C TRP A 111 7.13 -1.48 -2.25
N ASP A 112 7.89 -2.10 -3.15
CA ASP A 112 9.15 -1.62 -3.72
C ASP A 112 9.11 -1.38 -5.24
N GLY A 113 7.93 -1.46 -5.86
CA GLY A 113 7.76 -1.13 -7.27
C GLY A 113 8.35 -2.11 -8.28
N ARG A 114 8.79 -3.29 -7.85
CA ARG A 114 9.54 -4.24 -8.71
C ARG A 114 8.76 -4.86 -9.87
N ALA A 115 7.47 -4.58 -10.01
CA ALA A 115 6.64 -5.09 -11.10
C ALA A 115 5.83 -3.99 -11.77
N ASP A 116 5.92 -3.88 -13.08
CA ASP A 116 5.26 -2.83 -13.88
C ASP A 116 3.83 -3.17 -14.29
N THR A 117 3.43 -4.44 -14.15
CA THR A 117 2.13 -4.92 -14.60
C THR A 117 1.55 -5.94 -13.64
N LEU A 118 0.21 -6.02 -13.56
CA LEU A 118 -0.48 -7.05 -12.79
C LEU A 118 -0.10 -8.47 -13.22
N GLN A 119 0.30 -8.66 -14.48
CA GLN A 119 0.79 -9.95 -14.98
C GLN A 119 2.14 -10.32 -14.37
N GLN A 120 3.08 -9.36 -14.33
CA GLN A 120 4.37 -9.55 -13.64
C GLN A 120 4.16 -9.74 -12.14
N GLN A 121 3.28 -8.93 -11.53
CA GLN A 121 2.95 -9.03 -10.11
C GLN A 121 2.38 -10.41 -9.78
N ALA A 122 1.45 -10.95 -10.57
CA ALA A 122 0.87 -12.27 -10.34
C ALA A 122 1.90 -13.42 -10.41
N SER A 123 3.01 -13.22 -11.14
CA SER A 123 4.08 -14.22 -11.25
C SER A 123 4.95 -14.33 -9.99
N GLY A 124 5.12 -13.23 -9.25
CA GLY A 124 5.91 -13.18 -8.02
C GLY A 124 5.45 -14.19 -6.96
N PRO A 125 4.25 -14.03 -6.37
CA PRO A 125 3.75 -14.88 -5.29
C PRO A 125 3.59 -16.34 -5.74
N LEU A 126 3.31 -16.57 -7.03
CA LEU A 126 3.13 -17.90 -7.60
C LEU A 126 4.41 -18.76 -7.49
N TYR A 127 5.58 -18.14 -7.65
CA TYR A 127 6.87 -18.83 -7.68
C TYR A 127 7.77 -18.53 -6.49
N ASP A 128 7.43 -17.53 -5.67
CA ASP A 128 8.20 -17.20 -4.48
C ASP A 128 8.24 -18.40 -3.50
N PRO A 129 9.45 -18.84 -3.06
CA PRO A 129 9.62 -20.02 -2.23
C PRO A 129 9.04 -19.91 -0.82
N VAL A 130 8.74 -18.70 -0.34
CA VAL A 130 8.09 -18.44 0.95
C VAL A 130 6.60 -18.12 0.82
N GLU A 131 6.07 -18.10 -0.41
CA GLU A 131 4.64 -17.90 -0.68
C GLU A 131 3.98 -19.16 -1.29
N MET A 132 3.60 -19.16 -2.58
CA MET A 132 2.97 -20.32 -3.20
C MET A 132 4.00 -21.40 -3.61
N ALA A 133 5.27 -21.02 -3.75
CA ALA A 133 6.42 -21.90 -4.01
C ALA A 133 6.23 -22.88 -5.18
N SER A 134 5.43 -22.50 -6.18
CA SER A 134 5.15 -23.37 -7.32
C SER A 134 6.34 -23.47 -8.27
N THR A 135 6.20 -24.28 -9.31
CA THR A 135 7.16 -24.35 -10.42
C THR A 135 6.43 -24.16 -11.74
N PRO A 136 7.08 -23.63 -12.80
CA PRO A 136 6.43 -23.50 -14.10
C PRO A 136 5.84 -24.83 -14.59
N GLY A 137 6.55 -25.94 -14.40
CA GLY A 137 6.07 -27.27 -14.77
C GLY A 137 4.77 -27.67 -14.06
N LYS A 138 4.70 -27.45 -12.73
CA LYS A 138 3.48 -27.70 -11.95
C LYS A 138 2.33 -26.82 -12.40
N VAL A 139 2.58 -25.53 -12.60
CA VAL A 139 1.56 -24.58 -13.07
C VAL A 139 1.04 -25.02 -14.43
N ILE A 140 1.92 -25.28 -15.40
CA ILE A 140 1.54 -25.73 -16.74
C ILE A 140 0.72 -27.03 -16.69
N ASP A 141 1.14 -28.00 -15.87
CA ASP A 141 0.39 -29.25 -15.68
C ASP A 141 -1.01 -28.97 -15.12
N ARG A 142 -1.11 -28.10 -14.11
CA ARG A 142 -2.40 -27.68 -13.56
C ARG A 142 -3.26 -26.97 -14.61
N LEU A 143 -2.69 -26.04 -15.39
CA LEU A 143 -3.41 -25.30 -16.43
C LEU A 143 -4.00 -26.24 -17.51
N ARG A 144 -3.33 -27.35 -17.83
CA ARG A 144 -3.81 -28.33 -18.81
C ARG A 144 -4.97 -29.20 -18.32
N HIS A 145 -5.00 -29.50 -17.02
CA HIS A 145 -5.95 -30.44 -16.44
C HIS A 145 -7.04 -29.79 -15.58
N ALA A 146 -6.94 -28.49 -15.30
CA ALA A 146 -7.96 -27.75 -14.58
C ALA A 146 -9.25 -27.60 -15.41
N PRO A 147 -10.43 -27.45 -14.75
CA PRO A 147 -11.70 -27.23 -15.45
C PRO A 147 -11.70 -26.04 -16.41
N TYR A 148 -10.91 -25.00 -16.12
CA TYR A 148 -10.76 -23.81 -16.97
C TYR A 148 -9.71 -23.97 -18.08
N GLY A 149 -8.96 -25.08 -18.09
CA GLY A 149 -7.86 -25.35 -19.03
C GLY A 149 -8.29 -25.33 -20.50
N PRO A 150 -9.38 -26.02 -20.90
CA PRO A 150 -9.88 -25.97 -22.27
C PRO A 150 -10.27 -24.56 -22.73
N ALA A 151 -10.89 -23.76 -21.85
CA ALA A 151 -11.27 -22.38 -22.17
C ALA A 151 -10.03 -21.47 -22.29
N LEU A 152 -9.05 -21.65 -21.41
CA LEU A 152 -7.76 -20.96 -21.49
C LEU A 152 -7.04 -21.30 -22.79
N ALA A 153 -6.93 -22.58 -23.14
CA ALA A 153 -6.36 -23.03 -24.40
C ALA A 153 -7.13 -22.43 -25.60
N GLY A 154 -8.46 -22.43 -25.60
CA GLY A 154 -9.24 -21.87 -26.71
C GLY A 154 -8.99 -20.38 -26.98
N ILE A 155 -8.64 -19.60 -25.95
CA ILE A 155 -8.36 -18.15 -26.07
C ILE A 155 -6.87 -17.87 -26.27
N ALA A 156 -6.00 -18.73 -25.73
CA ALA A 156 -4.54 -18.69 -25.85
C ALA A 156 -4.04 -19.11 -27.25
N GLY A 157 -4.69 -18.66 -28.32
CA GLY A 157 -4.17 -18.71 -29.69
C GLY A 157 -4.56 -19.93 -30.53
N ILE A 158 -3.92 -20.02 -31.72
CA ILE A 158 -4.26 -20.95 -32.80
C ILE A 158 -3.95 -22.40 -32.38
N PRO A 159 -4.90 -23.35 -32.54
CA PRO A 159 -4.66 -24.76 -32.30
C PRO A 159 -3.40 -25.25 -33.03
N GLY A 160 -2.45 -25.83 -32.31
CA GLY A 160 -1.17 -26.34 -32.85
C GLY A 160 0.06 -25.43 -32.65
N GLN A 161 -0.10 -24.19 -32.17
CA GLN A 161 1.01 -23.28 -31.84
C GLN A 161 1.17 -22.98 -30.33
N GLN A 162 0.41 -23.68 -29.49
CA GLN A 162 0.36 -23.42 -28.05
C GLN A 162 1.58 -24.03 -27.33
N SER A 163 2.62 -23.23 -27.14
CA SER A 163 3.73 -23.60 -26.26
C SER A 163 3.33 -23.48 -24.79
N SER A 164 3.98 -24.25 -23.91
CA SER A 164 3.76 -24.13 -22.46
C SER A 164 4.05 -22.72 -21.94
N ARG A 165 4.99 -22.01 -22.57
CA ARG A 165 5.33 -20.62 -22.23
C ARG A 165 4.18 -19.67 -22.56
N PHE A 166 3.55 -19.84 -23.72
CA PHE A 166 2.41 -19.03 -24.13
C PHE A 166 1.21 -19.30 -23.23
N LEU A 167 0.90 -20.57 -22.94
CA LEU A 167 -0.17 -20.94 -22.02
C LEU A 167 0.02 -20.29 -20.63
N LEU A 168 1.25 -20.30 -20.11
CA LEU A 168 1.56 -19.64 -18.84
C LEU A 168 1.38 -18.12 -18.91
N SER A 169 1.83 -17.48 -19.99
CA SER A 169 1.64 -16.04 -20.21
C SER A 169 0.15 -15.67 -20.19
N GLU A 170 -0.67 -16.38 -20.95
CA GLU A 170 -2.12 -16.17 -21.03
C GLU A 170 -2.82 -16.43 -19.69
N ALA A 171 -2.33 -17.39 -18.91
CA ALA A 171 -2.86 -17.66 -17.58
C ALA A 171 -2.58 -16.51 -16.59
N LEU A 172 -1.36 -15.96 -16.60
CA LEU A 172 -1.01 -14.78 -15.80
C LEU A 172 -1.78 -13.54 -16.28
N PHE A 173 -1.95 -13.39 -17.59
CA PHE A 173 -2.80 -12.34 -18.16
C PHE A 173 -4.26 -12.48 -17.70
N ALA A 174 -4.80 -13.71 -17.63
CA ALA A 174 -6.14 -13.96 -17.11
C ALA A 174 -6.30 -13.46 -15.67
N LEU A 175 -5.33 -13.74 -14.78
CA LEU A 175 -5.30 -13.24 -13.40
C LEU A 175 -5.27 -11.70 -13.34
N ALA A 176 -4.47 -11.06 -14.20
CA ALA A 176 -4.45 -9.60 -14.32
C ALA A 176 -5.82 -9.05 -14.76
N ARG A 177 -6.45 -9.67 -15.78
CA ARG A 177 -7.78 -9.28 -16.25
C ARG A 177 -8.86 -9.45 -15.19
N TYR A 178 -8.77 -10.46 -14.32
CA TYR A 178 -9.71 -10.59 -13.20
C TYR A 178 -9.64 -9.39 -12.26
N GLN A 179 -8.43 -8.97 -11.87
CA GLN A 179 -8.24 -7.82 -10.97
C GLN A 179 -8.72 -6.49 -11.59
N VAL A 180 -8.71 -6.37 -12.92
CA VAL A 180 -9.19 -5.17 -13.64
C VAL A 180 -10.70 -5.21 -13.91
N GLU A 181 -11.27 -6.36 -14.27
CA GLU A 181 -12.67 -6.44 -14.73
C GLU A 181 -13.67 -6.73 -13.60
N GLU A 182 -13.24 -7.38 -12.51
CA GLU A 182 -14.13 -7.66 -11.39
C GLU A 182 -14.31 -6.40 -10.53
N SER A 183 -15.53 -5.84 -10.58
CA SER A 183 -15.90 -4.61 -9.86
C SER A 183 -15.60 -4.63 -8.35
N ALA A 184 -15.52 -5.81 -7.73
CA ALA A 184 -15.17 -5.92 -6.32
C ALA A 184 -13.75 -5.40 -5.99
N PHE A 185 -12.83 -5.31 -6.97
CA PHE A 185 -11.53 -4.69 -6.76
C PHE A 185 -11.57 -3.16 -6.76
N HIS A 186 -12.61 -2.55 -7.33
CA HIS A 186 -12.73 -1.10 -7.44
C HIS A 186 -14.18 -0.63 -7.29
N PRO A 187 -14.84 -0.92 -6.16
CA PRO A 187 -16.27 -0.68 -6.01
C PRO A 187 -16.63 0.80 -5.84
N TYR A 188 -15.71 1.65 -5.37
CA TYR A 188 -15.92 3.09 -5.13
C TYR A 188 -17.23 3.37 -4.36
N SER A 189 -17.40 2.66 -3.24
CA SER A 189 -18.68 2.51 -2.55
C SER A 189 -18.63 2.95 -1.08
N SER A 190 -17.67 3.81 -0.74
CA SER A 190 -17.46 4.28 0.62
C SER A 190 -18.37 5.45 1.00
N LYS A 191 -18.40 5.82 2.29
CA LYS A 191 -19.12 7.03 2.74
C LYS A 191 -18.49 8.28 2.12
N PHE A 192 -17.18 8.30 1.92
CA PHE A 192 -16.48 9.37 1.22
C PHE A 192 -16.95 9.51 -0.23
N ASP A 193 -17.11 8.41 -0.96
CA ASP A 193 -17.63 8.42 -2.33
C ASP A 193 -19.07 8.96 -2.36
N ALA A 194 -19.93 8.53 -1.44
CA ALA A 194 -21.28 9.07 -1.31
C ALA A 194 -21.29 10.57 -0.93
N TRP A 195 -20.30 11.05 -0.18
CA TRP A 195 -20.14 12.46 0.15
C TRP A 195 -19.69 13.28 -1.06
N LEU A 196 -18.74 12.77 -1.87
CA LEU A 196 -18.33 13.37 -3.13
C LEU A 196 -19.51 13.53 -4.10
N GLU A 197 -20.41 12.55 -4.13
CA GLU A 197 -21.64 12.60 -4.95
C GLU A 197 -22.75 13.49 -4.35
N GLY A 198 -22.51 14.11 -3.18
CA GLY A 198 -23.50 14.95 -2.50
C GLY A 198 -24.67 14.19 -1.87
N LYS A 199 -24.59 12.85 -1.78
CA LYS A 199 -25.65 11.98 -1.23
C LYS A 199 -25.67 11.96 0.30
N VAL A 200 -24.55 12.31 0.95
CA VAL A 200 -24.42 12.34 2.42
C VAL A 200 -23.58 13.53 2.86
N ARG A 201 -23.68 13.88 4.16
CA ARG A 201 -22.79 14.85 4.81
C ARG A 201 -21.92 14.13 5.84
N PHE A 202 -20.68 14.57 5.99
CA PHE A 202 -19.87 14.16 7.12
C PHE A 202 -20.48 14.64 8.44
N SER A 203 -20.35 13.81 9.46
CA SER A 203 -20.54 14.23 10.84
C SER A 203 -19.54 15.35 11.21
N PRO A 204 -19.77 16.10 12.30
CA PRO A 204 -18.81 17.10 12.75
C PRO A 204 -17.39 16.53 12.96
N LEU A 205 -17.28 15.31 13.49
CA LEU A 205 -15.99 14.66 13.75
C LEU A 205 -15.29 14.23 12.45
N GLU A 206 -16.02 13.59 11.53
CA GLU A 206 -15.49 13.20 10.20
C GLU A 206 -15.03 14.42 9.41
N ARG A 207 -15.78 15.53 9.48
CA ARG A 207 -15.42 16.79 8.82
C ARG A 207 -14.18 17.43 9.46
N LYS A 208 -14.06 17.43 10.79
CA LYS A 208 -12.84 17.89 11.48
C LYS A 208 -11.64 17.04 11.03
N GLY A 209 -11.81 15.72 10.98
CA GLY A 209 -10.79 14.80 10.48
C GLY A 209 -10.33 15.09 9.06
N TYR A 210 -11.29 15.30 8.15
CA TYR A 210 -11.01 15.64 6.76
C TYR A 210 -10.24 16.97 6.62
N GLN A 211 -10.57 17.97 7.44
CA GLN A 211 -9.86 19.24 7.45
C GLN A 211 -8.43 19.09 7.96
N LEU A 212 -8.22 18.33 9.04
CA LEU A 212 -6.89 18.07 9.61
C LEU A 212 -6.01 17.22 8.69
N PHE A 213 -6.61 16.26 7.99
CA PHE A 213 -5.94 15.42 6.98
C PHE A 213 -5.34 16.28 5.86
N ASN A 214 -6.02 17.37 5.49
CA ASN A 214 -5.62 18.28 4.41
C ASN A 214 -4.81 19.50 4.88
N ASP A 215 -4.68 19.74 6.19
CA ASP A 215 -4.01 20.93 6.70
C ASP A 215 -2.48 20.75 6.72
N PRO A 216 -1.71 21.52 5.92
CA PRO A 216 -0.25 21.38 5.80
C PRO A 216 0.56 21.73 7.04
N GLN A 217 -0.07 22.33 8.05
CA GLN A 217 0.56 22.65 9.34
C GLN A 217 0.18 21.64 10.44
N LYS A 218 -0.74 20.74 10.14
CA LYS A 218 -1.29 19.73 11.07
C LYS A 218 -0.97 18.33 10.57
N GLY A 219 -1.94 17.69 9.91
CA GLY A 219 -1.79 16.31 9.47
C GLY A 219 -1.03 16.18 8.16
N ASN A 220 -1.15 17.17 7.26
CA ASN A 220 -0.51 17.21 5.94
C ASN A 220 -0.58 15.88 5.15
N CYS A 221 -1.55 15.02 5.48
CA CYS A 221 -1.60 13.65 4.98
C CYS A 221 -1.85 13.66 3.47
N ALA A 222 -2.61 14.66 3.00
CA ALA A 222 -2.93 14.88 1.60
C ALA A 222 -1.73 15.29 0.73
N ALA A 223 -0.54 15.56 1.29
CA ALA A 223 0.67 15.78 0.51
C ALA A 223 1.08 14.51 -0.26
N CYS A 224 0.95 13.33 0.37
CA CYS A 224 1.22 12.04 -0.27
C CYS A 224 -0.09 11.25 -0.54
N HIS A 225 -1.10 11.39 0.31
CA HIS A 225 -2.37 10.65 0.21
C HIS A 225 -3.48 11.50 -0.41
N LEU A 226 -3.35 11.77 -1.71
CA LEU A 226 -4.18 12.71 -2.46
C LEU A 226 -5.68 12.43 -2.35
N ASP A 227 -6.45 13.41 -1.87
CA ASP A 227 -7.89 13.30 -1.57
C ASP A 227 -8.80 13.91 -2.65
N THR A 228 -8.22 14.37 -3.77
CA THR A 228 -8.96 15.02 -4.86
C THR A 228 -8.98 14.21 -6.14
N MET A 229 -10.00 14.47 -6.96
CA MET A 229 -10.12 13.85 -8.29
C MET A 229 -9.03 14.41 -9.20
N GLY A 230 -8.28 13.49 -9.83
CA GLY A 230 -7.31 13.85 -10.86
C GLY A 230 -7.97 14.32 -12.15
N PRO A 231 -7.18 14.60 -13.19
CA PRO A 231 -7.68 14.99 -14.52
C PRO A 231 -8.65 13.97 -15.16
N ASP A 232 -8.56 12.71 -14.74
CA ASP A 232 -9.42 11.61 -15.16
C ASP A 232 -10.85 11.70 -14.59
N ARG A 233 -11.10 12.61 -13.64
CA ARG A 233 -12.36 12.79 -12.91
C ARG A 233 -12.84 11.52 -12.20
N LEU A 234 -11.92 10.62 -11.89
CA LEU A 234 -12.21 9.44 -11.08
C LEU A 234 -12.04 9.78 -9.60
N PRO A 235 -12.76 9.07 -8.70
CA PRO A 235 -12.58 9.25 -7.27
C PRO A 235 -11.09 9.10 -6.85
N PRO A 236 -10.61 9.88 -5.89
CA PRO A 236 -9.23 9.83 -5.41
C PRO A 236 -8.88 8.45 -4.87
N LEU A 237 -7.63 8.03 -5.05
CA LEU A 237 -7.12 6.78 -4.49
C LEU A 237 -6.42 6.99 -3.13
N PHE A 238 -6.24 8.23 -2.67
CA PHE A 238 -5.49 8.53 -1.45
C PHE A 238 -4.06 7.98 -1.51
N THR A 239 -3.41 8.23 -2.63
CA THR A 239 -2.00 7.95 -2.93
C THR A 239 -1.60 8.77 -4.15
N ASP A 240 -0.38 9.26 -4.13
CA ASP A 240 0.35 9.86 -5.25
C ASP A 240 1.14 8.82 -6.07
N HIS A 241 1.12 7.56 -5.62
CA HIS A 241 1.93 6.45 -6.13
C HIS A 241 3.45 6.65 -6.02
N GLN A 242 3.90 7.63 -5.23
CA GLN A 242 5.32 7.87 -4.96
C GLN A 242 5.82 6.97 -3.81
N TYR A 243 7.05 7.21 -3.34
CA TYR A 243 7.71 6.39 -2.34
C TYR A 243 8.31 7.25 -1.24
N GLU A 244 8.06 6.87 0.01
CA GLU A 244 8.48 7.62 1.18
C GLU A 244 9.32 6.78 2.14
N ALA A 245 10.31 7.41 2.76
CA ALA A 245 11.05 6.86 3.88
C ALA A 245 10.54 7.48 5.19
N LEU A 246 9.66 6.77 5.88
CA LEU A 246 8.99 7.27 7.09
C LEU A 246 9.62 6.78 8.39
N GLY A 247 10.56 5.84 8.32
CA GLY A 247 11.26 5.31 9.49
C GLY A 247 10.40 4.45 10.40
N ALA A 248 9.46 3.67 9.85
CA ALA A 248 8.66 2.73 10.65
C ALA A 248 9.57 1.81 11.50
N PRO A 249 9.20 1.47 12.75
CA PRO A 249 10.06 0.67 13.61
C PRO A 249 10.30 -0.73 13.06
N ARG A 250 11.44 -1.30 13.43
CA ARG A 250 11.81 -2.67 13.06
C ARG A 250 10.81 -3.66 13.66
N ASN A 251 10.29 -4.57 12.85
CA ASN A 251 9.40 -5.62 13.33
C ASN A 251 10.19 -6.85 13.80
N PRO A 252 10.29 -7.13 15.12
CA PRO A 252 11.02 -8.29 15.62
C PRO A 252 10.31 -9.63 15.35
N ALA A 253 9.04 -9.61 14.90
CA ALA A 253 8.30 -10.83 14.56
C ALA A 253 8.69 -11.43 13.19
N LEU A 254 9.48 -10.71 12.39
CA LEU A 254 9.97 -11.19 11.10
C LEU A 254 11.30 -11.93 11.28
N ILE A 255 11.37 -13.17 10.81
CA ILE A 255 12.54 -14.06 10.95
C ILE A 255 13.79 -13.45 10.33
N GLN A 256 13.65 -12.75 9.20
CA GLN A 256 14.77 -12.04 8.56
C GLN A 256 15.40 -10.98 9.48
N ASN A 257 14.62 -10.38 10.39
CA ASN A 257 15.10 -9.36 11.30
C ASN A 257 15.90 -9.93 12.49
N HIS A 258 15.95 -11.25 12.65
CA HIS A 258 16.85 -11.91 13.60
C HIS A 258 18.32 -11.80 13.18
N ASP A 259 18.59 -11.58 11.89
CA ASP A 259 19.88 -11.09 11.44
C ASP A 259 19.90 -9.56 11.62
N PRO A 260 20.70 -9.01 12.55
CA PRO A 260 20.75 -7.57 12.79
C PRO A 260 21.37 -6.79 11.62
N SER A 261 22.06 -7.47 10.68
CA SER A 261 22.61 -6.81 9.49
C SER A 261 21.58 -6.66 8.36
N PHE A 262 20.51 -7.45 8.39
CA PHE A 262 19.45 -7.40 7.38
C PHE A 262 18.60 -6.14 7.55
N HIS A 263 18.41 -5.41 6.45
CA HIS A 263 17.48 -4.29 6.35
C HIS A 263 16.73 -4.39 5.02
N ASP A 264 15.42 -4.20 5.06
CA ASP A 264 14.62 -4.06 3.84
C ASP A 264 14.73 -2.61 3.35
N LEU A 265 15.52 -2.39 2.31
CA LEU A 265 15.79 -1.04 1.80
C LEU A 265 14.77 -0.59 0.74
N GLY A 266 13.71 -1.37 0.52
CA GLY A 266 12.61 -0.98 -0.37
C GLY A 266 13.05 -0.83 -1.83
N VAL A 267 12.61 0.27 -2.45
CA VAL A 267 12.72 0.51 -3.91
C VAL A 267 14.16 0.45 -4.43
N CYS A 268 15.16 0.85 -3.64
CA CYS A 268 16.54 0.94 -4.13
C CYS A 268 17.18 -0.42 -4.44
N THR A 269 16.66 -1.52 -3.92
CA THR A 269 17.23 -2.86 -4.09
C THR A 269 16.83 -3.53 -5.41
N GLN A 270 15.74 -3.06 -6.03
CA GLN A 270 15.11 -3.73 -7.17
C GLN A 270 15.48 -3.11 -8.52
N GLN A 271 16.26 -2.02 -8.50
CA GLN A 271 16.54 -1.21 -9.68
C GLN A 271 17.85 -1.60 -10.39
N PRO A 272 17.95 -1.39 -11.72
CA PRO A 272 19.18 -1.64 -12.47
C PRO A 272 20.37 -0.83 -11.91
N GLY A 273 21.43 -1.49 -11.46
CA GLY A 273 22.58 -0.84 -10.81
C GLY A 273 22.57 -0.96 -9.27
N GLY A 274 21.44 -1.42 -8.71
CA GLY A 274 21.31 -1.81 -7.31
C GLY A 274 21.41 -0.65 -6.32
N GLU A 275 21.51 -1.04 -5.04
CA GLU A 275 21.48 -0.16 -3.88
C GLU A 275 22.37 1.09 -4.00
N LYS A 276 23.63 0.93 -4.45
CA LYS A 276 24.57 2.06 -4.55
C LYS A 276 24.14 3.12 -5.56
N ALA A 277 23.55 2.73 -6.69
CA ALA A 277 23.10 3.68 -7.70
C ALA A 277 21.79 4.36 -7.28
N PHE A 278 21.02 3.74 -6.39
CA PHE A 278 19.72 4.21 -5.90
C PHE A 278 19.76 4.57 -4.41
N ALA A 279 20.95 4.86 -3.87
CA ALA A 279 21.16 5.18 -2.46
C ALA A 279 20.23 6.29 -1.92
N PRO A 280 19.93 7.37 -2.68
CA PRO A 280 18.97 8.40 -2.24
C PRO A 280 17.53 7.90 -2.03
N TYR A 281 17.19 6.70 -2.52
CA TYR A 281 15.85 6.11 -2.40
C TYR A 281 15.82 4.89 -1.47
N CYS A 282 16.92 4.57 -0.80
CA CYS A 282 16.94 3.46 0.15
C CYS A 282 16.11 3.78 1.40
N GLY A 283 15.32 2.79 1.83
CA GLY A 283 14.34 2.93 2.91
C GLY A 283 12.98 3.46 2.45
N MET A 284 12.82 3.76 1.16
CA MET A 284 11.55 4.23 0.61
C MET A 284 10.66 3.08 0.13
N PHE A 285 9.38 3.17 0.50
CA PHE A 285 8.32 2.25 0.08
C PHE A 285 7.14 3.03 -0.49
N THR A 286 6.39 2.40 -1.39
CA THR A 286 5.28 3.07 -2.06
C THR A 286 4.24 3.58 -1.06
N THR A 287 3.74 4.80 -1.25
CA THR A 287 2.62 5.39 -0.53
C THR A 287 1.36 4.57 -0.84
N PRO A 288 0.83 3.74 0.08
CA PRO A 288 -0.29 2.87 -0.24
C PRO A 288 -1.60 3.67 -0.31
N THR A 289 -2.56 3.21 -1.11
CA THR A 289 -3.93 3.74 -1.03
C THR A 289 -4.48 3.64 0.39
N LEU A 290 -5.18 4.69 0.86
CA LEU A 290 -5.91 4.66 2.13
C LEU A 290 -7.35 4.15 2.00
N ARG A 291 -7.81 3.79 0.79
CA ARG A 291 -9.10 3.12 0.64
C ARG A 291 -9.10 1.80 1.40
N ASN A 292 -10.17 1.53 2.15
CA ASN A 292 -10.30 0.38 3.05
C ASN A 292 -9.23 0.29 4.14
N VAL A 293 -8.56 1.39 4.52
CA VAL A 293 -7.50 1.35 5.54
C VAL A 293 -8.04 0.94 6.92
N ALA A 294 -9.27 1.33 7.26
CA ALA A 294 -9.87 1.08 8.57
C ALA A 294 -10.27 -0.38 8.82
N THR A 295 -10.29 -1.23 7.80
CA THR A 295 -10.55 -2.67 7.94
C THR A 295 -9.26 -3.49 8.05
N ARG A 296 -8.10 -2.87 7.82
CA ARG A 296 -6.79 -3.53 7.92
C ARG A 296 -6.44 -3.75 9.40
N ARG A 297 -5.65 -4.78 9.67
CA ARG A 297 -5.15 -5.13 11.01
C ARG A 297 -3.63 -5.23 11.07
N VAL A 298 -2.97 -4.88 9.98
CA VAL A 298 -1.53 -4.93 9.79
C VAL A 298 -1.18 -3.74 8.92
N PHE A 299 -0.25 -2.91 9.36
CA PHE A 299 0.09 -1.63 8.73
C PHE A 299 1.60 -1.51 8.53
N PHE A 300 1.98 -0.64 7.58
CA PHE A 300 3.33 -0.52 7.01
C PHE A 300 3.82 -1.77 6.27
N HIS A 301 4.92 -1.62 5.53
CA HIS A 301 5.48 -2.67 4.68
C HIS A 301 5.92 -3.92 5.47
N ASN A 302 6.35 -3.74 6.72
CA ASN A 302 6.82 -4.82 7.61
C ASN A 302 5.75 -5.30 8.60
N GLY A 303 4.55 -4.71 8.60
CA GLY A 303 3.45 -5.11 9.46
C GLY A 303 3.66 -4.89 10.96
N VAL A 304 4.50 -3.91 11.35
CA VAL A 304 4.84 -3.66 12.77
C VAL A 304 3.68 -3.12 13.61
N PHE A 305 2.71 -2.43 12.97
CA PHE A 305 1.53 -1.91 13.66
C PHE A 305 0.28 -2.73 13.33
N HIS A 306 -0.61 -2.85 14.31
CA HIS A 306 -1.85 -3.64 14.22
C HIS A 306 -3.12 -2.85 14.48
N ASP A 307 -3.00 -1.53 14.63
CA ASP A 307 -4.07 -0.63 14.99
C ASP A 307 -3.92 0.69 14.23
N LEU A 308 -5.00 1.17 13.61
CA LEU A 308 -4.99 2.39 12.81
C LEU A 308 -4.73 3.65 13.67
N ASP A 309 -5.24 3.69 14.88
CA ASP A 309 -4.96 4.78 15.82
C ASP A 309 -3.46 4.81 16.17
N LYS A 310 -2.79 3.65 16.23
CA LYS A 310 -1.33 3.59 16.42
C LYS A 310 -0.52 4.05 15.21
N VAL A 311 -1.03 3.87 14.00
CA VAL A 311 -0.42 4.44 12.80
C VAL A 311 -0.51 5.97 12.83
N VAL A 312 -1.67 6.53 13.18
CA VAL A 312 -1.83 7.99 13.28
C VAL A 312 -1.01 8.57 14.45
N ASP A 313 -0.94 7.86 15.59
CA ASP A 313 -0.02 8.19 16.69
C ASP A 313 1.44 8.23 16.20
N PHE A 314 1.87 7.27 15.36
CA PHE A 314 3.22 7.24 14.82
C PHE A 314 3.54 8.52 14.05
N TYR A 315 2.75 8.89 13.05
CA TYR A 315 3.00 10.13 12.30
C TYR A 315 3.04 11.37 13.20
N ALA A 316 2.12 11.48 14.15
CA ALA A 316 2.02 12.67 14.98
C ALA A 316 3.11 12.78 16.06
N LEU A 317 3.66 11.65 16.50
CA LEU A 317 4.48 11.58 17.72
C LEU A 317 5.86 10.97 17.52
N ARG A 318 6.19 10.45 16.33
CA ARG A 318 7.48 9.82 16.02
C ARG A 318 8.65 10.66 16.50
N ASP A 319 8.62 11.96 16.22
CA ASP A 319 9.75 12.84 16.47
C ASP A 319 9.66 13.58 17.81
N THR A 320 8.45 13.81 18.33
CA THR A 320 8.26 14.45 19.65
C THR A 320 8.43 13.46 20.82
N ASP A 321 8.05 12.20 20.63
CA ASP A 321 8.11 11.12 21.63
C ASP A 321 8.55 9.78 21.01
N PRO A 322 9.78 9.69 20.49
CA PRO A 322 10.30 8.49 19.81
C PRO A 322 10.35 7.25 20.71
N ALA A 323 10.38 7.41 22.04
CA ALA A 323 10.42 6.32 23.00
C ALA A 323 9.18 5.41 22.94
N ARG A 324 8.08 5.89 22.33
CA ARG A 324 6.85 5.11 22.12
C ARG A 324 6.96 4.07 21.02
N PHE A 325 7.87 4.25 20.08
CA PHE A 325 7.93 3.47 18.84
C PHE A 325 9.23 2.68 18.71
N TYR A 326 10.33 3.23 19.22
CA TYR A 326 11.66 2.66 19.03
C TYR A 326 12.22 2.08 20.34
N PRO A 327 13.07 1.04 20.26
CA PRO A 327 13.67 0.42 21.43
C PRO A 327 14.70 1.33 22.10
N LYS A 328 14.98 1.05 23.38
CA LYS A 328 16.05 1.68 24.15
C LYS A 328 17.20 0.69 24.36
N ASP A 329 18.45 1.16 24.34
CA ASP A 329 19.59 0.35 24.81
C ASP A 329 19.58 0.19 26.34
N ALA A 330 20.55 -0.59 26.82
CA ALA A 330 20.85 -0.79 28.23
C ALA A 330 21.18 0.51 28.99
N GLN A 331 21.56 1.58 28.29
CA GLN A 331 21.85 2.90 28.86
C GLN A 331 20.63 3.83 28.82
N GLY A 332 19.51 3.37 28.27
CA GLY A 332 18.26 4.12 28.15
C GLY A 332 18.20 5.08 26.95
N LYS A 333 19.19 5.06 26.05
CA LYS A 333 19.19 5.84 24.81
C LYS A 333 18.26 5.17 23.80
N ILE A 334 17.43 5.98 23.15
CA ILE A 334 16.46 5.52 22.14
C ILE A 334 17.19 5.32 20.81
N HIS A 335 16.97 4.15 20.17
CA HIS A 335 17.45 3.85 18.83
C HIS A 335 16.43 4.25 17.79
N VAL A 336 16.33 5.54 17.48
CA VAL A 336 15.43 6.01 16.42
C VAL A 336 15.81 5.41 15.07
N TYR A 337 14.80 5.14 14.24
CA TYR A 337 14.96 4.59 12.89
C TYR A 337 15.76 3.28 12.91
N ASP A 338 15.36 2.35 13.78
CA ASP A 338 16.03 1.07 14.05
C ASP A 338 15.89 0.04 12.92
N ASP A 339 15.10 0.35 11.88
CA ASP A 339 14.96 -0.46 10.67
C ASP A 339 15.62 0.15 9.42
N LEU A 340 16.46 1.18 9.59
CA LEU A 340 17.20 1.81 8.49
C LEU A 340 18.67 2.08 8.88
N PRO A 341 19.65 1.62 8.07
CA PRO A 341 21.06 1.89 8.31
C PRO A 341 21.37 3.38 8.40
N ASP A 342 22.34 3.76 9.26
CA ASP A 342 22.73 5.15 9.52
C ASP A 342 23.02 5.94 8.23
N GLU A 343 23.64 5.31 7.24
CA GLU A 343 24.01 5.93 5.96
C GLU A 343 22.82 6.38 5.10
N TYR A 344 21.64 5.79 5.31
CA TYR A 344 20.41 6.11 4.56
C TYR A 344 19.42 6.96 5.36
N ARG A 345 19.70 7.30 6.62
CA ARG A 345 18.78 8.11 7.46
C ARG A 345 18.56 9.52 6.93
N ALA A 346 19.45 10.04 6.08
CA ALA A 346 19.24 11.31 5.39
C ALA A 346 18.07 11.27 4.38
N ASN A 347 17.59 10.08 4.01
CA ASN A 347 16.45 9.92 3.12
C ASN A 347 15.10 10.07 3.84
N LEU A 348 15.09 10.06 5.19
CA LEU A 348 13.85 10.13 5.98
C LEU A 348 13.17 11.49 5.85
N ASP A 349 11.85 11.49 5.70
CA ASP A 349 11.07 12.72 5.80
C ASP A 349 11.09 13.24 7.24
N THR A 350 11.63 14.45 7.37
CA THR A 350 11.76 15.23 8.61
C THR A 350 11.50 16.72 8.37
N THR A 351 11.03 17.10 7.18
CA THR A 351 10.91 18.51 6.81
C THR A 351 9.50 19.04 7.01
N ASP A 352 8.53 18.14 6.99
CA ASP A 352 7.13 18.48 6.82
C ASP A 352 6.28 18.03 7.99
N ALA A 353 5.35 18.88 8.46
CA ALA A 353 4.36 18.46 9.42
C ALA A 353 3.68 17.16 8.96
N PRO A 354 3.41 16.21 9.87
CA PRO A 354 3.66 16.25 11.32
C PRO A 354 5.09 15.83 11.74
N LEU A 355 5.96 15.53 10.77
CA LEU A 355 7.32 14.98 10.93
C LEU A 355 8.43 16.06 11.04
N ASP A 356 8.05 17.33 11.17
CA ASP A 356 8.96 18.49 11.27
C ASP A 356 9.25 18.94 12.73
N ARG A 357 8.88 18.11 13.70
CA ARG A 357 8.99 18.40 15.14
C ARG A 357 10.19 17.70 15.76
N HIS A 358 10.57 18.11 16.97
CA HIS A 358 11.72 17.55 17.69
C HIS A 358 11.31 17.00 19.06
N PRO A 359 12.17 16.16 19.69
CA PRO A 359 11.88 15.61 21.00
C PRO A 359 11.59 16.70 22.04
N GLY A 360 10.41 16.63 22.65
CA GLY A 360 9.93 17.61 23.63
C GLY A 360 9.08 18.76 23.08
N ASP A 361 8.97 18.91 21.75
CA ASP A 361 8.04 19.87 21.14
C ASP A 361 6.59 19.45 21.35
N VAL A 362 5.67 20.41 21.20
CA VAL A 362 4.23 20.11 21.11
C VAL A 362 3.96 19.44 19.76
N PRO A 363 3.32 18.25 19.73
CA PRO A 363 2.94 17.57 18.50
C PRO A 363 2.08 18.46 17.59
N ALA A 364 2.20 18.31 16.28
CA ALA A 364 1.34 19.02 15.32
C ALA A 364 -0.14 18.66 15.54
N LEU A 365 -0.43 17.41 15.92
CA LEU A 365 -1.77 16.88 16.18
C LEU A 365 -1.93 16.47 17.64
N ASP A 366 -2.90 17.06 18.34
CA ASP A 366 -3.34 16.58 19.65
C ASP A 366 -4.14 15.27 19.55
N GLU A 367 -4.48 14.67 20.70
CA GLU A 367 -5.19 13.38 20.73
C GLU A 367 -6.58 13.43 20.08
N ASP A 368 -7.36 14.50 20.33
CA ASP A 368 -8.69 14.66 19.75
C ASP A 368 -8.63 14.89 18.23
N GLU A 369 -7.58 15.59 17.76
CA GLU A 369 -7.28 15.77 16.35
C GLU A 369 -6.91 14.45 15.67
N ARG A 370 -6.07 13.61 16.30
CA ARG A 370 -5.75 12.27 15.80
C ARG A 370 -7.00 11.38 15.70
N HIS A 371 -7.84 11.37 16.73
CA HIS A 371 -9.11 10.64 16.69
C HIS A 371 -10.05 11.15 15.59
N ALA A 372 -10.07 12.45 15.32
CA ALA A 372 -10.85 13.01 14.23
C ALA A 372 -10.35 12.52 12.86
N ILE A 373 -9.04 12.49 12.63
CA ILE A 373 -8.44 11.94 11.41
C ILE A 373 -8.82 10.46 11.25
N VAL A 374 -8.73 9.64 12.31
CA VAL A 374 -9.15 8.24 12.27
C VAL A 374 -10.64 8.10 11.92
N ALA A 375 -11.50 8.99 12.44
CA ALA A 375 -12.92 9.02 12.07
C ALA A 375 -13.11 9.33 10.58
N PHE A 376 -12.32 10.24 10.00
CA PHE A 376 -12.31 10.49 8.56
C PHE A 376 -11.83 9.26 7.76
N LEU A 377 -10.73 8.63 8.15
CA LEU A 377 -10.20 7.44 7.46
C LEU A 377 -11.20 6.27 7.43
N LYS A 378 -12.04 6.14 8.46
CA LYS A 378 -13.14 5.16 8.49
C LYS A 378 -14.17 5.39 7.38
N THR A 379 -14.33 6.63 6.90
CA THR A 379 -15.24 6.96 5.79
C THR A 379 -14.78 6.41 4.43
N LEU A 380 -13.50 6.00 4.31
CA LEU A 380 -12.89 5.47 3.10
C LEU A 380 -13.12 3.96 2.90
N THR A 381 -13.96 3.35 3.74
CA THR A 381 -14.27 1.91 3.69
C THR A 381 -15.43 1.64 2.75
N ASP A 382 -15.21 0.75 1.79
CA ASP A 382 -16.22 0.29 0.83
C ASP A 382 -17.35 -0.51 1.48
N GLY A 383 -18.47 -0.62 0.76
CA GLY A 383 -19.66 -1.31 1.24
C GLY A 383 -20.53 -0.44 2.15
N TRP A 384 -20.41 0.89 2.06
CA TRP A 384 -21.27 1.79 2.82
C TRP A 384 -22.71 1.69 2.31
N SER A 385 -23.62 1.22 3.18
CA SER A 385 -25.02 1.01 2.85
C SER A 385 -25.97 2.08 3.43
N GLY A 386 -25.44 3.24 3.80
CA GLY A 386 -26.18 4.24 4.58
C GLY A 386 -26.16 3.97 6.08
N GLU A 387 -26.39 5.00 6.90
CA GLU A 387 -26.71 4.79 8.31
C GLU A 387 -28.08 4.13 8.41
N LYS A 388 -28.13 2.86 8.85
CA LYS A 388 -29.37 2.33 9.41
C LYS A 388 -29.77 3.30 10.51
N LYS A 389 -30.83 4.09 10.29
CA LYS A 389 -31.48 4.87 11.35
C LYS A 389 -31.58 3.95 12.55
N ALA A 390 -30.90 4.29 13.65
CA ALA A 390 -31.12 3.63 14.92
C ALA A 390 -32.63 3.61 15.13
N SER A 391 -33.23 2.42 15.02
CA SER A 391 -34.65 2.25 15.28
C SER A 391 -34.81 2.57 16.76
N GLY A 392 -35.34 3.76 17.05
CA GLY A 392 -35.67 4.14 18.40
C GLY A 392 -36.51 3.05 19.05
N ARG A 393 -36.05 2.59 20.20
CA ARG A 393 -36.87 2.08 21.29
C ARG A 393 -36.32 2.61 22.58
#